data_AF-A0A931UF69-F1
#
_entry.id   AF-A0A931UF69-F1
#
_cell.length_a   1.000
_cell.length_b   1.000
_cell.length_c   1.000
_cell.angle_alpha   90.00
_cell.angle_beta   90.00
_cell.angle_gamma   90.00
#
_symmetry.space_group_name_H-M   'P 1'
#
loop_
_entity.id
_entity.type
_entity.pdbx_description
1 polymer ?
#
loop_
_entity_poly.entity_id
_entity_poly.type
_entity_poly.pdbx_seq_one_letter_code
_entity_poly.pdbx_strand_id
1 'polypeptide(L)'
;IGLLKEIKEQEPEVNVIMISGHGNIHTAVAAAKLGAFDFIEKPLSLDGLLLTVRRALGGSPPSKGNGKSLKTARGKRRSRVSAAAAAARSLKQKTLGKSVVISGQGLHSGIKTGVILHPLPPNSGILFSGISADTTVPAHLDYVGSTGYATSLRGKGIVVGTVEHFLAVLHSYGITNLLVKMHGEIPIMDGSALDFCHLIEEAGLQEQDEEWSEIVIDRTYRVGPKGGETISVEPADTFGVRYVLNYPKPIGLQEHTYLYKGPESFKAEIAPARTFGFLKDIEKLEKLGLVNGGRLSNCILMDNEKILNTELRFADEFARHKILDIVGDFYLLGRPIRGMVTARMTGHSDNIALLRQIRKGMDL
;
A
#
# COMPACT_ATOMS: atom_id res chain seq x y z
N ILE A 1 11.78 -21.51 -19.15
CA ILE A 1 12.10 -21.72 -17.72
C ILE A 1 13.44 -22.42 -17.55
N GLY A 2 13.67 -23.61 -18.13
CA GLY A 2 14.99 -24.26 -18.07
C GLY A 2 16.15 -23.36 -18.52
N LEU A 3 16.03 -22.76 -19.71
CA LEU A 3 17.01 -21.81 -20.23
C LEU A 3 17.24 -20.58 -19.31
N LEU A 4 16.20 -20.08 -18.65
CA LEU A 4 16.35 -18.96 -17.71
C LEU A 4 17.24 -19.36 -16.52
N LYS A 5 17.04 -20.58 -16.01
CA LYS A 5 17.85 -21.11 -14.91
C LYS A 5 19.32 -21.22 -15.34
N GLU A 6 19.58 -21.78 -16.52
CA GLU A 6 20.95 -21.89 -17.07
C GLU A 6 21.62 -20.51 -17.24
N ILE A 7 20.90 -19.53 -17.79
CA ILE A 7 21.41 -18.15 -17.95
C ILE A 7 21.75 -17.56 -16.59
N LYS A 8 20.86 -17.70 -15.60
CA LYS A 8 21.05 -17.10 -14.27
C LYS A 8 22.11 -17.79 -13.42
N GLU A 9 22.39 -19.07 -13.68
CA GLU A 9 23.52 -19.79 -13.09
C GLU A 9 24.87 -19.34 -13.65
N GLN A 10 24.94 -18.96 -14.94
CA GLN A 10 26.17 -18.53 -15.60
C GLN A 10 26.42 -17.01 -15.46
N GLU A 11 25.36 -16.21 -15.58
CA GLU A 11 25.40 -14.75 -15.55
C GLU A 11 24.29 -14.20 -14.63
N PRO A 12 24.49 -14.18 -13.30
CA PRO A 12 23.43 -13.77 -12.35
C PRO A 12 22.87 -12.37 -12.60
N GLU A 13 23.74 -11.44 -13.02
CA GLU A 13 23.44 -10.02 -13.20
C GLU A 13 22.71 -9.68 -14.51
N VAL A 14 22.62 -10.61 -15.47
CA VAL A 14 22.01 -10.31 -16.76
C VAL A 14 20.49 -10.14 -16.65
N ASN A 15 19.94 -9.05 -17.18
CA ASN A 15 18.49 -8.85 -17.18
C ASN A 15 17.83 -9.74 -18.24
N VAL A 16 16.97 -10.66 -17.80
CA VAL A 16 16.24 -11.58 -18.69
C VAL A 16 14.75 -11.23 -18.70
N ILE A 17 14.23 -10.76 -19.83
CA ILE A 17 12.79 -10.54 -20.04
C ILE A 17 12.21 -11.79 -20.70
N MET A 18 11.28 -12.46 -20.01
CA MET A 18 10.60 -13.64 -20.50
C MET A 18 9.39 -13.24 -21.36
N ILE A 19 9.26 -13.82 -22.56
CA ILE A 19 8.11 -13.58 -23.44
C ILE A 19 7.43 -14.92 -23.75
N SER A 20 6.13 -15.04 -23.47
CA SER A 20 5.39 -16.30 -23.68
C SER A 20 4.04 -16.08 -24.37
N GLY A 21 3.65 -17.00 -25.26
CA GLY A 21 2.29 -17.03 -25.83
C GLY A 21 1.27 -17.78 -24.98
N HIS A 22 1.72 -18.53 -23.96
CA HIS A 22 0.89 -19.29 -23.02
C HIS A 22 1.37 -18.97 -21.60
N GLY A 23 1.44 -17.68 -21.27
CA GLY A 23 1.78 -17.25 -19.93
C GLY A 23 0.65 -17.57 -18.98
N ASN A 24 0.94 -18.21 -17.86
CA ASN A 24 -0.01 -18.28 -16.76
C ASN A 24 0.68 -17.72 -15.52
N ILE A 25 -0.11 -17.35 -14.51
CA ILE A 25 0.41 -16.71 -13.29
C ILE A 25 1.54 -17.56 -12.68
N HIS A 26 1.41 -18.89 -12.71
CA HIS A 26 2.43 -19.81 -12.20
C HIS A 26 3.75 -19.72 -12.96
N THR A 27 3.73 -19.65 -14.29
CA THR A 27 4.96 -19.53 -15.09
C THR A 27 5.61 -18.15 -14.97
N ALA A 28 4.82 -17.08 -14.86
CA ALA A 28 5.33 -15.73 -14.63
C ALA A 28 5.99 -15.60 -13.25
N VAL A 29 5.32 -16.08 -12.20
CA VAL A 29 5.86 -16.13 -10.83
C VAL A 29 7.11 -17.00 -10.78
N ALA A 30 7.08 -18.20 -11.37
CA ALA A 30 8.24 -19.10 -11.38
C ALA A 30 9.43 -18.49 -12.11
N ALA A 31 9.20 -17.82 -13.25
CA ALA A 31 10.24 -17.11 -13.98
C ALA A 31 10.85 -15.98 -13.14
N ALA A 32 10.02 -15.14 -12.51
CA ALA A 32 10.52 -14.06 -11.69
C ALA A 32 11.27 -14.58 -10.43
N LYS A 33 10.82 -15.69 -9.81
CA LYS A 33 11.56 -16.39 -8.73
C LYS A 33 12.92 -16.92 -9.17
N LEU A 34 13.08 -17.27 -10.45
CA LEU A 34 14.34 -17.69 -11.04
C LEU A 34 15.19 -16.51 -11.52
N GLY A 35 14.82 -15.27 -11.19
CA GLY A 35 15.60 -14.07 -11.48
C GLY A 35 15.31 -13.44 -12.85
N ALA A 36 14.21 -13.78 -13.51
CA ALA A 36 13.76 -13.01 -14.67
C ALA A 36 13.46 -11.55 -14.25
N PHE A 37 13.91 -10.60 -15.07
CA PHE A 37 13.66 -9.18 -14.86
C PHE A 37 12.18 -8.85 -15.03
N ASP A 38 11.51 -9.41 -16.04
CA ASP A 38 10.08 -9.24 -16.27
C ASP A 38 9.52 -10.42 -17.07
N PHE A 39 8.20 -10.56 -17.08
CA PHE A 39 7.45 -11.54 -17.87
C PHE A 39 6.36 -10.83 -18.68
N ILE A 40 6.35 -11.04 -19.99
CA ILE A 40 5.38 -10.45 -20.92
C ILE A 40 4.65 -11.57 -21.67
N GLU A 41 3.34 -11.44 -21.78
CA GLU A 41 2.51 -12.37 -22.53
C GLU A 41 2.25 -11.85 -23.95
N LYS A 42 2.17 -12.75 -24.94
CA LYS A 42 1.75 -12.40 -26.30
C LYS A 42 0.21 -12.30 -26.36
N PRO A 43 -0.35 -11.42 -27.20
CA PRO A 43 0.33 -10.58 -28.18
C PRO A 43 1.06 -9.39 -27.56
N LEU A 44 2.27 -9.10 -28.04
CA LEU A 44 3.09 -7.99 -27.54
C LEU A 44 2.54 -6.66 -28.06
N SER A 45 2.47 -5.66 -27.19
CA SER A 45 2.45 -4.27 -27.64
C SER A 45 3.88 -3.74 -27.76
N LEU A 46 4.15 -2.94 -28.80
CA LEU A 46 5.48 -2.33 -28.98
C LEU A 46 5.79 -1.36 -27.84
N ASP A 47 4.80 -0.58 -27.39
CA ASP A 47 4.95 0.37 -26.28
C ASP A 47 5.27 -0.33 -24.95
N GLY A 48 4.58 -1.44 -24.66
CA GLY A 48 4.82 -2.27 -23.47
C GLY A 48 6.20 -2.90 -23.48
N LEU A 49 6.60 -3.48 -24.61
CA LEU A 49 7.95 -4.07 -24.76
C LEU A 49 9.04 -3.00 -24.58
N LEU A 50 8.90 -1.84 -25.22
CA LEU A 50 9.86 -0.74 -25.08
C LEU A 50 9.93 -0.23 -23.64
N LEU A 51 8.80 -0.18 -22.92
CA LEU A 51 8.76 0.22 -21.53
C LEU A 51 9.49 -0.78 -20.63
N THR A 52 9.27 -2.09 -20.82
CA THR A 52 9.98 -3.13 -20.07
C THR A 52 11.47 -3.14 -20.37
N VAL A 53 11.88 -3.00 -21.64
CA VAL A 53 13.29 -2.91 -22.02
C VAL A 53 13.94 -1.67 -21.43
N ARG A 54 13.28 -0.51 -21.46
CA ARG A 54 13.80 0.71 -20.80
C ARG A 54 14.00 0.50 -19.31
N ARG A 55 13.05 -0.13 -18.62
CA ARG A 55 13.19 -0.44 -17.19
C ARG A 55 14.36 -1.39 -16.93
N ALA A 56 14.54 -2.41 -17.77
CA ALA A 56 15.66 -3.36 -17.68
C ALA A 56 17.03 -2.68 -17.90
N LEU A 57 17.05 -1.56 -18.64
CA LEU A 57 18.25 -0.76 -18.87
C LEU A 57 18.40 0.40 -17.86
N GLY A 58 17.54 0.49 -16.84
CA GLY A 58 17.57 1.56 -15.83
C GLY A 58 16.96 2.90 -16.27
N GLY A 59 16.26 2.95 -17.40
CA GLY A 59 15.64 4.14 -17.96
C GLY A 59 14.28 4.50 -17.34
N SER A 60 14.00 5.80 -17.21
CA SER A 60 12.69 6.33 -16.77
C SER A 60 11.61 6.18 -17.85
N PRO A 61 10.32 5.98 -17.48
CA PRO A 61 9.21 6.06 -18.42
C PRO A 61 9.16 7.45 -19.09
N PRO A 62 8.77 7.55 -20.36
CA PRO A 62 8.61 8.85 -21.00
C PRO A 62 7.49 9.63 -20.32
N SER A 63 7.81 10.79 -19.74
CA SER A 63 6.82 11.74 -19.25
C SER A 63 6.01 12.25 -20.45
N LYS A 64 4.72 11.91 -20.54
CA LYS A 64 3.80 12.65 -21.42
C LYS A 64 3.59 14.03 -20.78
N GLY A 65 4.41 14.99 -21.22
CA GLY A 65 4.31 16.38 -20.83
C GLY A 65 2.99 16.98 -21.27
N ASN A 66 2.13 17.29 -20.30
CA ASN A 66 1.10 18.31 -20.47
C ASN A 66 1.65 19.63 -19.94
N GLY A 67 2.46 20.28 -20.79
CA GLY A 67 2.84 21.67 -20.58
C GLY A 67 1.64 22.57 -20.77
N LYS A 68 1.11 23.13 -19.68
CA LYS A 68 0.48 24.45 -19.69
C LYS A 68 1.01 25.25 -18.51
N SER A 69 2.00 26.09 -18.83
CA SER A 69 2.45 27.21 -18.01
C SER A 69 1.26 28.13 -17.74
N LEU A 70 0.83 28.23 -16.49
CA LEU A 70 -0.11 29.26 -16.04
C LEU A 70 0.63 30.21 -15.10
N LYS A 71 0.86 31.42 -15.64
CA LYS A 71 1.53 32.53 -14.98
C LYS A 71 0.76 32.95 -13.72
N THR A 72 1.53 33.17 -12.67
CA THR A 72 1.15 33.68 -11.36
C THR A 72 0.43 35.02 -11.39
N ALA A 73 -0.67 35.15 -10.65
CA ALA A 73 -1.17 36.43 -10.14
C ALA A 73 -1.18 36.39 -8.60
N ARG A 74 -0.26 37.16 -8.00
CA ARG A 74 0.01 37.24 -6.55
C ARG A 74 -0.97 38.24 -5.91
N GLY A 75 -1.99 37.75 -5.22
CA GLY A 75 -2.85 38.53 -4.33
C GLY A 75 -2.44 38.33 -2.87
N LYS A 76 -1.79 39.32 -2.25
CA LYS A 76 -1.41 39.30 -0.83
C LYS A 76 -2.65 39.40 0.05
N ARG A 77 -2.90 38.39 0.89
CA ARG A 77 -3.60 38.55 2.17
C ARG A 77 -2.86 37.73 3.23
N ARG A 78 -2.03 38.42 4.02
CA ARG A 78 -1.39 37.88 5.22
C ARG A 78 -2.40 37.87 6.35
N SER A 79 -2.83 36.69 6.79
CA SER A 79 -3.29 36.49 8.16
C SER A 79 -2.18 35.77 8.93
N ARG A 80 -1.81 36.33 10.09
CA ARG A 80 -0.83 35.78 11.02
C ARG A 80 -1.34 34.46 11.56
N VAL A 81 -0.67 33.36 11.23
CA VAL A 81 -0.72 32.12 11.99
C VAL A 81 0.67 31.88 12.57
N SER A 82 0.69 31.49 13.84
CA SER A 82 1.82 31.38 14.76
C SER A 82 3.02 30.59 14.22
N ALA A 83 4.21 31.05 14.58
CA ALA A 83 5.49 30.43 14.30
C ALA A 83 5.66 29.11 15.07
N ALA A 84 5.35 27.98 14.41
CA ALA A 84 5.95 26.66 14.66
C ALA A 84 5.57 25.63 13.57
N ALA A 85 5.43 26.04 12.30
CA ALA A 85 5.46 25.06 11.22
C ALA A 85 6.93 24.79 10.91
N ALA A 86 7.51 23.74 11.50
CA ALA A 86 8.82 23.27 11.08
C ALA A 86 8.79 23.06 9.55
N ALA A 87 9.83 23.49 8.83
CA ALA A 87 9.89 23.32 7.38
C ALA A 87 9.72 21.83 7.02
N ALA A 88 9.08 21.54 5.89
CA ALA A 88 8.97 20.16 5.40
C ALA A 88 10.37 19.59 5.20
N ARG A 89 10.66 18.45 5.82
CA ARG A 89 11.91 17.74 5.65
C ARG A 89 12.00 17.22 4.21
N SER A 90 13.12 17.49 3.56
CA SER A 90 13.49 16.82 2.31
C SER A 90 14.07 15.45 2.64
N LEU A 91 13.57 14.42 1.96
CA LEU A 91 13.98 13.02 2.13
C LEU A 91 14.40 12.49 0.76
N LYS A 92 15.45 11.66 0.72
CA LYS A 92 15.81 10.94 -0.50
C LYS A 92 14.70 9.96 -0.88
N GLN A 93 14.40 9.89 -2.17
CA GLN A 93 13.49 8.89 -2.71
C GLN A 93 14.13 7.49 -2.57
N LYS A 94 13.28 6.46 -2.49
CA LYS A 94 13.72 5.08 -2.32
C LYS A 94 12.96 4.13 -3.23
N THR A 95 13.67 3.11 -3.68
CA THR A 95 13.11 1.96 -4.38
C THR A 95 13.71 0.66 -3.80
N LEU A 96 13.40 -0.49 -4.39
CA LEU A 96 14.01 -1.77 -3.98
C LEU A 96 15.39 -1.94 -4.60
N GLY A 97 16.28 -2.66 -3.90
CA GLY A 97 17.60 -3.02 -4.42
C GLY A 97 17.54 -4.05 -5.55
N LYS A 98 16.56 -4.95 -5.51
CA LYS A 98 16.30 -5.96 -6.55
C LYS A 98 14.81 -6.23 -6.71
N SER A 99 14.44 -6.85 -7.83
CA SER A 99 13.06 -7.33 -8.01
C SER A 99 12.80 -8.54 -7.13
N VAL A 100 11.60 -8.64 -6.56
CA VAL A 100 11.19 -9.75 -5.68
C VAL A 100 9.77 -10.19 -5.99
N VAL A 101 9.45 -11.41 -5.59
CA VAL A 101 8.16 -12.05 -5.87
C VAL A 101 7.60 -12.67 -4.62
N ILE A 102 6.33 -12.41 -4.36
CA ILE A 102 5.54 -13.12 -3.34
C ILE A 102 4.29 -13.70 -3.98
N SER A 103 3.79 -14.79 -3.40
CA SER A 103 2.58 -15.44 -3.89
C SER A 103 1.71 -15.83 -2.72
N GLY A 104 0.40 -15.73 -2.91
CA GLY A 104 -0.57 -16.07 -1.89
C GLY A 104 -1.97 -16.12 -2.49
N GLN A 105 -2.96 -15.80 -1.66
CA GLN A 105 -4.36 -15.78 -2.03
C GLN A 105 -4.95 -14.42 -1.65
N GLY A 106 -5.80 -13.84 -2.49
CA GLY A 106 -6.57 -12.65 -2.13
C GLY A 106 -7.60 -12.98 -1.04
N LEU A 107 -7.79 -12.09 -0.07
CA LEU A 107 -8.75 -12.28 1.03
C LEU A 107 -10.17 -12.38 0.48
N HIS A 108 -10.56 -11.44 -0.37
CA HIS A 108 -11.94 -11.32 -0.80
C HIS A 108 -12.23 -12.19 -2.02
N SER A 109 -11.37 -12.13 -3.03
CA SER A 109 -11.53 -12.91 -4.26
C SER A 109 -11.35 -14.41 -4.03
N GLY A 110 -10.51 -14.81 -3.06
CA GLY A 110 -10.10 -16.20 -2.90
C GLY A 110 -9.23 -16.73 -4.06
N ILE A 111 -8.83 -15.86 -4.99
CA ILE A 111 -8.03 -16.24 -6.16
C ILE A 111 -6.56 -16.27 -5.74
N LYS A 112 -5.82 -17.29 -6.20
CA LYS A 112 -4.36 -17.33 -6.04
C LYS A 112 -3.76 -16.19 -6.86
N THR A 113 -2.98 -15.35 -6.21
CA THR A 113 -2.36 -14.16 -6.79
C THR A 113 -0.85 -14.22 -6.58
N GLY A 114 -0.11 -13.73 -7.56
CA GLY A 114 1.33 -13.51 -7.48
C GLY A 114 1.60 -12.03 -7.61
N VAL A 115 2.45 -11.48 -6.74
CA VAL A 115 2.89 -10.10 -6.79
C VAL A 115 4.36 -10.07 -7.14
N ILE A 116 4.68 -9.35 -8.21
CA ILE A 116 6.05 -9.10 -8.64
C ILE A 116 6.31 -7.61 -8.39
N LEU A 117 7.37 -7.33 -7.63
CA LEU A 117 7.78 -5.98 -7.27
C LEU A 117 9.04 -5.63 -8.07
N HIS A 118 8.95 -4.57 -8.87
CA HIS A 118 10.09 -4.07 -9.64
C HIS A 118 10.49 -2.67 -9.15
N PRO A 119 11.80 -2.43 -8.93
CA PRO A 119 12.30 -1.09 -8.71
C PRO A 119 11.91 -0.16 -9.86
N LEU A 120 11.60 1.10 -9.54
CA LEU A 120 11.35 2.13 -10.54
C LEU A 120 12.29 3.32 -10.36
N PRO A 121 12.61 4.04 -11.46
CA PRO A 121 13.37 5.30 -11.39
C PRO A 121 12.64 6.37 -10.58
N PRO A 122 13.35 7.44 -10.18
CA PRO A 122 12.78 8.54 -9.42
C PRO A 122 11.50 9.14 -10.04
N ASN A 123 10.66 9.70 -9.17
CA ASN A 123 9.41 10.38 -9.53
C ASN A 123 8.37 9.50 -10.25
N SER A 124 8.52 8.18 -10.19
CA SER A 124 7.56 7.24 -10.76
C SER A 124 6.33 7.04 -9.86
N GLY A 125 6.51 7.15 -8.54
CA GLY A 125 5.48 6.79 -7.56
C GLY A 125 5.27 5.27 -7.43
N ILE A 126 4.23 4.89 -6.69
CA ILE A 126 3.78 3.50 -6.59
C ILE A 126 2.74 3.24 -7.67
N LEU A 127 3.03 2.30 -8.57
CA LEU A 127 2.19 1.97 -9.72
C LEU A 127 1.78 0.51 -9.65
N PHE A 128 0.49 0.23 -9.72
CA PHE A 128 -0.01 -1.13 -9.89
C PHE A 128 -0.28 -1.43 -11.36
N SER A 129 -0.08 -2.69 -11.75
CA SER A 129 -0.34 -3.19 -13.09
C SER A 129 -0.79 -4.65 -13.06
N GLY A 130 -1.49 -5.08 -14.11
CA GLY A 130 -1.69 -6.51 -14.37
C GLY A 130 -0.37 -7.18 -14.75
N ILE A 131 -0.21 -8.48 -14.47
CA ILE A 131 1.02 -9.24 -14.79
C ILE A 131 1.43 -9.05 -16.26
N SER A 132 0.48 -9.22 -17.18
CA SER A 132 0.67 -9.09 -18.62
C SER A 132 0.20 -7.74 -19.19
N ALA A 133 -0.17 -6.77 -18.33
CA ALA A 133 -0.77 -5.52 -18.78
C ALA A 133 0.28 -4.43 -19.00
N ASP A 134 0.05 -3.61 -20.02
CA ASP A 134 0.91 -2.45 -20.33
C ASP A 134 0.39 -1.15 -19.71
N THR A 135 -0.79 -1.19 -19.08
CA THR A 135 -1.40 -0.06 -18.38
C THR A 135 -1.06 -0.12 -16.89
N THR A 136 -1.13 1.05 -16.24
CA THR A 136 -0.91 1.19 -14.80
C THR A 136 -1.99 2.03 -14.14
N VAL A 137 -2.22 1.76 -12.86
CA VAL A 137 -3.02 2.57 -11.95
C VAL A 137 -2.13 3.05 -10.78
N PRO A 138 -1.98 4.37 -10.55
CA PRO A 138 -1.22 4.89 -9.42
C PRO A 138 -1.88 4.57 -8.07
N ALA A 139 -1.07 4.35 -7.04
CA ALA A 139 -1.51 4.31 -5.65
C ALA A 139 -1.80 5.73 -5.14
N HIS A 140 -2.92 6.30 -5.58
CA HIS A 140 -3.28 7.68 -5.30
C HIS A 140 -4.78 7.84 -5.06
N LEU A 141 -5.17 8.82 -4.24
CA LEU A 141 -6.56 9.08 -3.85
C LEU A 141 -7.55 9.18 -5.03
N ASP A 142 -7.11 9.73 -6.17
CA ASP A 142 -7.95 9.88 -7.37
C ASP A 142 -8.38 8.55 -7.98
N TYR A 143 -7.66 7.47 -7.66
CA TYR A 143 -7.91 6.14 -8.19
C TYR A 143 -8.62 5.24 -7.18
N VAL A 144 -8.99 5.73 -5.99
CA VAL A 144 -9.75 4.93 -5.02
C VAL A 144 -11.12 4.57 -5.61
N GLY A 145 -11.36 3.27 -5.78
CA GLY A 145 -12.58 2.71 -6.36
C GLY A 145 -13.63 2.35 -5.32
N SER A 146 -13.24 1.65 -4.25
CA SER A 146 -14.13 1.21 -3.17
C SER A 146 -13.40 1.20 -1.83
N THR A 147 -14.16 1.36 -0.75
CA THR A 147 -13.70 1.36 0.65
C THR A 147 -14.61 0.49 1.55
N GLY A 148 -15.43 -0.38 0.95
CA GLY A 148 -16.50 -1.09 1.66
C GLY A 148 -16.00 -2.06 2.74
N TYR A 149 -14.98 -2.84 2.42
CA TYR A 149 -14.37 -3.84 3.33
C TYR A 149 -12.84 -3.88 3.29
N ALA A 150 -12.28 -3.15 2.32
CA ALA A 150 -10.87 -2.99 2.00
C ALA A 150 -10.76 -1.75 1.11
N THR A 151 -9.56 -1.19 0.98
CA THR A 151 -9.30 -0.12 0.01
C THR A 151 -8.94 -0.74 -1.33
N SER A 152 -9.64 -0.31 -2.38
CA SER A 152 -9.34 -0.73 -3.75
C SER A 152 -9.03 0.45 -4.67
N LEU A 153 -8.18 0.20 -5.66
CA LEU A 153 -7.83 1.14 -6.70
C LEU A 153 -8.43 0.71 -8.04
N ARG A 154 -8.86 1.66 -8.85
CA ARG A 154 -9.42 1.42 -10.18
C ARG A 154 -8.98 2.49 -11.17
N GLY A 155 -8.52 2.07 -12.34
CA GLY A 155 -8.16 2.98 -13.43
C GLY A 155 -7.75 2.23 -14.69
N LYS A 156 -8.10 2.77 -15.86
CA LYS A 156 -7.70 2.22 -17.18
C LYS A 156 -7.95 0.71 -17.34
N GLY A 157 -9.10 0.23 -16.85
CA GLY A 157 -9.49 -1.18 -16.91
C GLY A 157 -8.84 -2.10 -15.85
N ILE A 158 -7.93 -1.57 -15.03
CA ILE A 158 -7.31 -2.29 -13.91
C ILE A 158 -8.13 -2.05 -12.64
N VAL A 159 -8.32 -3.10 -11.86
CA VAL A 159 -8.83 -3.06 -10.48
C VAL A 159 -7.83 -3.77 -9.60
N VAL A 160 -7.51 -3.16 -8.46
CA VAL A 160 -6.63 -3.71 -7.44
C VAL A 160 -7.36 -3.66 -6.10
N GLY A 161 -7.58 -4.81 -5.49
CA GLY A 161 -8.17 -4.91 -4.15
C GLY A 161 -7.13 -5.03 -3.04
N THR A 162 -7.53 -4.60 -1.85
CA THR A 162 -6.87 -4.91 -0.56
C THR A 162 -5.43 -4.38 -0.51
N VAL A 163 -5.25 -3.09 -0.81
CA VAL A 163 -3.92 -2.47 -0.92
C VAL A 163 -3.35 -2.02 0.42
N GLU A 164 -4.21 -1.80 1.42
CA GLU A 164 -3.90 -1.12 2.68
C GLU A 164 -2.72 -1.73 3.43
N HIS A 165 -2.64 -3.05 3.62
CA HIS A 165 -1.56 -3.67 4.39
C HIS A 165 -0.21 -3.54 3.70
N PHE A 166 -0.22 -3.73 2.38
CA PHE A 166 0.98 -3.59 1.56
C PHE A 166 1.44 -2.13 1.49
N LEU A 167 0.52 -1.18 1.29
CA LEU A 167 0.84 0.25 1.32
C LEU A 167 1.34 0.69 2.69
N ALA A 168 0.88 0.08 3.79
CA ALA A 168 1.37 0.39 5.13
C ALA A 168 2.87 0.07 5.27
N VAL A 169 3.32 -1.04 4.68
CA VAL A 169 4.75 -1.38 4.60
C VAL A 169 5.50 -0.40 3.72
N LEU A 170 5.02 -0.13 2.51
CA LEU A 170 5.70 0.82 1.60
C LEU A 170 5.86 2.20 2.24
N HIS A 171 4.82 2.70 2.91
CA HIS A 171 4.84 3.94 3.65
C HIS A 171 5.87 3.91 4.78
N SER A 172 5.83 2.86 5.60
CA SER A 172 6.68 2.73 6.78
C SER A 172 8.15 2.48 6.46
N TYR A 173 8.47 1.91 5.30
CA TYR A 173 9.84 1.74 4.80
C TYR A 173 10.29 2.92 3.91
N GLY A 174 9.38 3.86 3.62
CA GLY A 174 9.65 5.06 2.81
C GLY A 174 9.90 4.77 1.34
N ILE A 175 9.35 3.67 0.80
CA ILE A 175 9.49 3.30 -0.61
C ILE A 175 8.63 4.21 -1.47
N THR A 176 9.26 4.97 -2.36
CA THR A 176 8.60 6.01 -3.16
C THR A 176 8.31 5.57 -4.59
N ASN A 177 9.16 4.72 -5.16
CA ASN A 177 9.08 4.34 -6.57
C ASN A 177 9.05 2.83 -6.70
N LEU A 178 7.93 2.27 -7.17
CA LEU A 178 7.75 0.82 -7.29
C LEU A 178 6.69 0.48 -8.33
N LEU A 179 6.97 -0.54 -9.14
CA LEU A 179 5.95 -1.19 -9.96
C LEU A 179 5.52 -2.48 -9.28
N VAL A 180 4.21 -2.61 -9.09
CA VAL A 180 3.55 -3.75 -8.45
C VAL A 180 2.72 -4.47 -9.51
N LYS A 181 3.25 -5.57 -10.04
CA LYS A 181 2.55 -6.41 -11.02
C LYS A 181 1.82 -7.54 -10.31
N MET A 182 0.52 -7.67 -10.55
CA MET A 182 -0.34 -8.59 -9.80
C MET A 182 -1.64 -8.94 -10.54
N HIS A 183 -2.45 -9.83 -9.98
CA HIS A 183 -3.75 -10.21 -10.56
C HIS A 183 -4.93 -10.00 -9.59
N GLY A 184 -5.77 -9.01 -9.86
CA GLY A 184 -7.01 -8.67 -9.12
C GLY A 184 -6.84 -8.11 -7.70
N GLU A 185 -6.09 -8.79 -6.83
CA GLU A 185 -5.96 -8.48 -5.40
C GLU A 185 -4.53 -8.72 -4.91
N ILE A 186 -4.10 -7.95 -3.91
CA ILE A 186 -2.87 -8.21 -3.15
C ILE A 186 -3.10 -9.41 -2.22
N PRO A 187 -2.15 -10.34 -2.09
CA PRO A 187 -2.33 -11.53 -1.26
C PRO A 187 -2.44 -11.15 0.22
N ILE A 188 -3.36 -11.77 0.94
CA ILE A 188 -3.61 -11.46 2.35
C ILE A 188 -2.56 -12.02 3.31
N MET A 189 -1.75 -12.98 2.84
CA MET A 189 -0.72 -13.65 3.64
C MET A 189 -1.30 -14.26 4.93
N ASP A 190 -0.80 -13.88 6.10
CA ASP A 190 -1.30 -14.28 7.42
C ASP A 190 -2.36 -13.31 7.99
N GLY A 191 -2.81 -12.33 7.20
CA GLY A 191 -3.73 -11.28 7.61
C GLY A 191 -3.07 -10.05 8.20
N SER A 192 -1.75 -10.05 8.35
CA SER A 192 -0.94 -8.92 8.83
C SER A 192 -0.01 -8.40 7.72
N ALA A 193 0.86 -7.45 8.05
CA ALA A 193 1.83 -6.89 7.11
C ALA A 193 3.25 -7.48 7.27
N LEU A 194 3.46 -8.43 8.19
CA LEU A 194 4.80 -8.90 8.55
C LEU A 194 5.54 -9.59 7.39
N ASP A 195 4.85 -10.40 6.60
CA ASP A 195 5.44 -11.06 5.43
C ASP A 195 5.90 -10.05 4.36
N PHE A 196 5.18 -8.93 4.22
CA PHE A 196 5.60 -7.85 3.34
C PHE A 196 6.83 -7.13 3.89
N CYS A 197 6.95 -6.92 5.21
CA CYS A 197 8.17 -6.36 5.81
C CYS A 197 9.39 -7.24 5.48
N HIS A 198 9.29 -8.56 5.68
CA HIS A 198 10.37 -9.49 5.36
C HIS A 198 10.74 -9.48 3.87
N LEU A 199 9.75 -9.45 2.98
CA LEU A 199 9.97 -9.37 1.53
C LEU A 199 10.76 -8.11 1.13
N ILE A 200 10.40 -6.96 1.71
CA ILE A 200 11.04 -5.68 1.42
C ILE A 200 12.48 -5.65 1.96
N GLU A 201 12.71 -6.20 3.14
CA GLU A 201 14.06 -6.33 3.70
C GLU A 201 14.94 -7.28 2.89
N GLU A 202 14.40 -8.40 2.43
CA GLU A 202 15.10 -9.35 1.56
C GLU A 202 15.48 -8.69 0.22
N ALA A 203 14.60 -7.85 -0.32
CA ALA A 203 14.85 -7.08 -1.54
C ALA A 203 15.94 -6.01 -1.35
N GLY A 204 16.13 -5.53 -0.11
CA GLY A 204 16.94 -4.36 0.19
C GLY A 204 16.30 -3.06 -0.30
N LEU A 205 16.73 -1.95 0.26
CA LEU A 205 16.33 -0.61 -0.16
C LEU A 205 17.48 0.09 -0.89
N GLN A 206 17.14 0.81 -1.95
CA GLN A 206 18.06 1.65 -2.72
C GLN A 206 17.60 3.10 -2.63
N GLU A 207 18.43 3.97 -2.06
CA GLU A 207 18.21 5.42 -2.14
C GLU A 207 18.49 5.93 -3.55
N GLN A 208 17.74 6.95 -3.95
CA GLN A 208 17.83 7.57 -5.28
C GLN A 208 18.14 9.06 -5.14
N ASP A 209 18.73 9.65 -6.19
CA ASP A 209 19.27 11.01 -6.13
C ASP A 209 18.22 12.10 -5.92
N GLU A 210 17.01 11.86 -6.41
CA GLU A 210 15.89 12.79 -6.24
C GLU A 210 15.33 12.78 -4.82
N GLU A 211 14.74 13.90 -4.44
CA GLU A 211 14.13 14.08 -3.14
C GLU A 211 12.62 14.21 -3.25
N TRP A 212 11.93 13.99 -2.14
CA TRP A 212 10.54 14.38 -1.93
C TRP A 212 10.42 15.07 -0.57
N SER A 213 9.42 15.94 -0.44
CA SER A 213 9.11 16.55 0.85
C SER A 213 8.00 15.78 1.54
N GLU A 214 7.98 15.77 2.86
CA GLU A 214 6.81 15.33 3.64
C GLU A 214 5.61 16.30 3.47
N ILE A 215 4.40 15.80 3.71
CA ILE A 215 3.18 16.59 3.92
C ILE A 215 3.12 16.96 5.40
N VAL A 216 3.38 18.21 5.72
CA VAL A 216 3.29 18.73 7.09
C VAL A 216 1.87 19.21 7.35
N ILE A 217 1.13 18.52 8.21
CA ILE A 217 -0.23 18.93 8.57
C ILE A 217 -0.18 20.31 9.24
N ASP A 218 -0.86 21.29 8.65
CA ASP A 218 -0.75 22.71 9.03
C ASP A 218 -1.90 23.18 9.94
N ARG A 219 -2.99 22.41 10.01
CA ARG A 219 -4.18 22.66 10.83
C ARG A 219 -4.92 21.35 11.08
N THR A 220 -5.88 21.39 11.99
CA THR A 220 -6.71 20.21 12.26
C THR A 220 -7.72 19.96 11.12
N TYR A 221 -7.74 18.74 10.61
CA TYR A 221 -8.81 18.23 9.73
C TYR A 221 -9.63 17.18 10.48
N ARG A 222 -10.94 17.08 10.22
CA ARG A 222 -11.83 16.18 10.95
C ARG A 222 -13.00 15.69 10.11
N VAL A 223 -13.26 14.39 10.23
CA VAL A 223 -14.45 13.70 9.70
C VAL A 223 -15.21 13.02 10.83
N GLY A 224 -16.53 12.96 10.68
CA GLY A 224 -17.44 12.29 11.62
C GLY A 224 -18.06 13.23 12.67
N PRO A 225 -19.19 12.83 13.27
CA PRO A 225 -19.89 13.61 14.28
C PRO A 225 -19.14 13.69 15.62
N LYS A 226 -19.50 14.69 16.43
CA LYS A 226 -19.07 14.73 17.84
C LYS A 226 -19.72 13.56 18.60
N GLY A 227 -18.94 12.77 19.32
CA GLY A 227 -19.42 11.68 20.18
C GLY A 227 -19.61 10.32 19.49
N GLY A 228 -19.54 10.25 18.17
CA GLY A 228 -19.65 9.02 17.38
C GLY A 228 -18.30 8.52 16.82
N GLU A 229 -18.38 7.83 15.68
CA GLU A 229 -17.25 7.47 14.84
C GLU A 229 -16.59 8.73 14.30
N THR A 230 -15.29 8.90 14.52
CA THR A 230 -14.60 10.13 14.13
C THR A 230 -13.13 9.88 13.89
N ILE A 231 -12.58 10.58 12.90
CA ILE A 231 -11.15 10.63 12.65
C ILE A 231 -10.73 12.09 12.47
N SER A 232 -9.62 12.46 13.07
CA SER A 232 -9.00 13.76 12.91
C SER A 232 -7.50 13.64 12.80
N VAL A 233 -6.88 14.62 12.15
CA VAL A 233 -5.42 14.78 12.13
C VAL A 233 -5.09 16.21 12.54
N GLU A 234 -4.06 16.37 13.36
CA GLU A 234 -3.58 17.67 13.84
C GLU A 234 -2.06 17.83 13.63
N PRO A 235 -1.55 19.07 13.60
CA PRO A 235 -0.11 19.32 13.50
C PRO A 235 0.65 18.64 14.64
N ALA A 236 1.75 17.97 14.31
CA ALA A 236 2.65 17.33 15.26
C ALA A 236 4.08 17.27 14.71
N ASP A 237 5.07 16.95 15.54
CA ASP A 237 6.49 16.86 15.13
C ASP A 237 6.86 15.53 14.48
N THR A 238 6.01 14.51 14.61
CA THR A 238 6.19 13.19 14.01
C THR A 238 4.86 12.68 13.49
N PHE A 239 4.91 11.61 12.67
CA PHE A 239 3.71 10.86 12.34
C PHE A 239 3.29 9.98 13.51
N GLY A 240 2.02 10.05 13.89
CA GLY A 240 1.46 9.21 14.92
C GLY A 240 0.00 8.89 14.67
N VAL A 241 -0.46 7.78 15.23
CA VAL A 241 -1.85 7.34 15.16
C VAL A 241 -2.28 6.84 16.53
N ARG A 242 -3.28 7.51 17.11
CA ARG A 242 -4.06 7.01 18.24
C ARG A 242 -5.35 6.43 17.71
N TYR A 243 -5.63 5.18 18.05
CA TYR A 243 -6.86 4.50 17.67
C TYR A 243 -7.61 3.99 18.89
N VAL A 244 -8.91 4.30 18.96
CA VAL A 244 -9.82 3.84 20.00
C VAL A 244 -10.92 3.00 19.38
N LEU A 245 -11.09 1.79 19.91
CA LEU A 245 -12.06 0.81 19.46
C LEU A 245 -12.90 0.41 20.66
N ASN A 246 -14.22 0.37 20.50
CA ASN A 246 -15.17 0.02 21.56
C ASN A 246 -16.31 -0.81 20.97
N TYR A 247 -16.13 -2.12 20.98
CA TYR A 247 -17.15 -3.09 20.57
C TYR A 247 -17.57 -3.93 21.78
N PRO A 248 -18.71 -4.63 21.71
CA PRO A 248 -18.98 -5.71 22.64
C PRO A 248 -17.82 -6.70 22.71
N LYS A 249 -17.76 -7.49 23.80
CA LYS A 249 -16.90 -8.67 23.84
C LYS A 249 -17.18 -9.57 22.61
N PRO A 250 -16.17 -10.25 22.06
CA PRO A 250 -14.82 -10.45 22.62
C PRO A 250 -13.81 -9.34 22.33
N ILE A 251 -14.12 -8.36 21.48
CA ILE A 251 -13.18 -7.29 21.15
C ILE A 251 -13.01 -6.32 22.33
N GLY A 252 -14.13 -5.86 22.90
CA GLY A 252 -14.11 -4.93 24.04
C GLY A 252 -13.62 -3.52 23.68
N LEU A 253 -13.24 -2.78 24.72
CA LEU A 253 -12.58 -1.49 24.61
C LEU A 253 -11.08 -1.72 24.44
N GLN A 254 -10.52 -1.26 23.31
CA GLN A 254 -9.10 -1.23 23.05
C GLN A 254 -8.66 0.18 22.65
N GLU A 255 -7.48 0.57 23.10
CA GLU A 255 -6.87 1.83 22.74
C GLU A 255 -5.37 1.61 22.55
N HIS A 256 -4.83 2.12 21.45
CA HIS A 256 -3.40 2.10 21.19
C HIS A 256 -2.95 3.45 20.60
N THR A 257 -1.75 3.90 20.98
CA THR A 257 -1.10 5.07 20.38
C THR A 257 0.26 4.66 19.84
N TYR A 258 0.40 4.76 18.52
CA TYR A 258 1.62 4.49 17.80
C TYR A 258 2.30 5.80 17.39
N LEU A 259 3.61 5.91 17.61
CA LEU A 259 4.44 7.00 17.10
C LEU A 259 5.50 6.38 16.19
N TYR A 260 5.56 6.84 14.93
CA TYR A 260 6.50 6.31 13.97
C TYR A 260 7.93 6.76 14.31
N LYS A 261 8.83 5.79 14.54
CA LYS A 261 10.27 6.01 14.83
C LYS A 261 11.19 5.37 13.77
N GLY A 262 10.61 4.80 12.72
CA GLY A 262 11.33 4.11 11.66
C GLY A 262 10.66 2.79 11.26
N PRO A 263 11.20 2.09 10.25
CA PRO A 263 10.68 0.79 9.80
C PRO A 263 10.65 -0.27 10.92
N GLU A 264 11.68 -0.28 11.77
CA GLU A 264 11.79 -1.24 12.88
C GLU A 264 10.66 -1.10 13.91
N SER A 265 10.26 0.14 14.26
CA SER A 265 9.13 0.34 15.19
C SER A 265 7.82 -0.13 14.57
N PHE A 266 7.62 0.12 13.27
CA PHE A 266 6.43 -0.37 12.57
C PHE A 266 6.40 -1.91 12.55
N LYS A 267 7.52 -2.55 12.20
CA LYS A 267 7.63 -4.01 12.13
C LYS A 267 7.41 -4.69 13.47
N ALA A 268 7.91 -4.10 14.55
CA ALA A 268 7.75 -4.66 15.90
C ALA A 268 6.34 -4.42 16.48
N GLU A 269 5.78 -3.23 16.29
CA GLU A 269 4.59 -2.81 17.04
C GLU A 269 3.28 -2.95 16.25
N ILE A 270 3.31 -2.78 14.93
CA ILE A 270 2.08 -2.64 14.11
C ILE A 270 1.97 -3.73 13.06
N ALA A 271 3.03 -4.00 12.30
CA ALA A 271 3.02 -4.96 11.20
C ALA A 271 2.50 -6.36 11.56
N PRO A 272 2.71 -6.92 12.78
CA PRO A 272 2.23 -8.25 13.12
C PRO A 272 0.73 -8.32 13.44
N ALA A 273 0.02 -7.18 13.56
CA ALA A 273 -1.39 -7.18 13.93
C ALA A 273 -2.28 -7.66 12.77
N ARG A 274 -2.98 -8.77 12.98
CA ARG A 274 -3.78 -9.43 11.94
C ARG A 274 -5.17 -8.82 11.78
N THR A 275 -5.69 -8.96 10.57
CA THR A 275 -7.09 -8.64 10.25
C THR A 275 -8.04 -9.57 10.99
N PHE A 276 -9.28 -9.12 11.15
CA PHE A 276 -10.26 -9.79 11.99
C PHE A 276 -11.68 -9.63 11.45
N GLY A 277 -12.54 -10.59 11.78
CA GLY A 277 -13.93 -10.58 11.36
C GLY A 277 -14.81 -11.50 12.21
N PHE A 278 -16.12 -11.26 12.18
CA PHE A 278 -17.08 -12.10 12.90
C PHE A 278 -17.60 -13.22 12.00
N LEU A 279 -17.73 -14.43 12.56
CA LEU A 279 -18.29 -15.59 11.88
C LEU A 279 -19.70 -15.35 11.34
N LYS A 280 -20.53 -14.61 12.10
CA LYS A 280 -21.90 -14.26 11.69
C LYS A 280 -21.96 -13.39 10.41
N ASP A 281 -20.89 -12.67 10.11
CA ASP A 281 -20.83 -11.79 8.95
C ASP A 281 -20.32 -12.53 7.70
N ILE A 282 -19.68 -13.70 7.86
CA ILE A 282 -19.10 -14.46 6.74
C ILE A 282 -20.16 -14.84 5.71
N GLU A 283 -21.29 -15.43 6.11
CA GLU A 283 -22.34 -15.85 5.17
C GLU A 283 -22.88 -14.66 4.34
N LYS A 284 -23.01 -13.49 4.97
CA LYS A 284 -23.42 -12.26 4.29
C LYS A 284 -22.34 -11.79 3.31
N LEU A 285 -21.08 -11.85 3.70
CA LEU A 285 -19.96 -11.42 2.87
C LEU A 285 -19.74 -12.37 1.68
N GLU A 286 -19.88 -13.67 1.87
CA GLU A 286 -19.82 -14.68 0.79
C GLU A 286 -20.92 -14.46 -0.24
N LYS A 287 -22.16 -14.13 0.19
CA LYS A 287 -23.26 -13.75 -0.71
C LYS A 287 -22.97 -12.50 -1.55
N LEU A 288 -22.05 -11.64 -1.08
CA LEU A 288 -21.55 -10.48 -1.83
C LEU A 288 -20.31 -10.79 -2.66
N GLY A 289 -19.87 -12.06 -2.73
CA GLY A 289 -18.66 -12.48 -3.42
C GLY A 289 -17.37 -12.08 -2.70
N LEU A 290 -17.43 -11.84 -1.39
CA LEU A 290 -16.30 -11.41 -0.56
C LEU A 290 -15.88 -12.52 0.41
N VAL A 291 -14.66 -12.40 0.93
CA VAL A 291 -14.04 -13.27 1.94
C VAL A 291 -13.90 -14.73 1.50
N ASN A 292 -13.93 -15.01 0.18
CA ASN A 292 -13.76 -16.36 -0.36
C ASN A 292 -12.36 -16.96 -0.07
N GLY A 293 -11.37 -16.09 0.20
CA GLY A 293 -10.01 -16.45 0.62
C GLY A 293 -9.78 -16.40 2.13
N GLY A 294 -10.80 -16.08 2.92
CA GLY A 294 -10.72 -16.11 4.38
C GLY A 294 -10.45 -17.53 4.87
N ARG A 295 -9.42 -17.70 5.69
CA ARG A 295 -9.00 -18.96 6.31
C ARG A 295 -8.67 -18.70 7.77
N LEU A 296 -8.69 -19.76 8.58
CA LEU A 296 -8.27 -19.68 10.00
C LEU A 296 -6.82 -19.19 10.16
N SER A 297 -5.99 -19.36 9.13
CA SER A 297 -4.58 -18.97 9.14
C SER A 297 -4.33 -17.50 8.77
N ASN A 298 -5.32 -16.78 8.24
CA ASN A 298 -5.12 -15.43 7.68
C ASN A 298 -6.09 -14.36 8.19
N CYS A 299 -6.88 -14.68 9.21
CA CYS A 299 -7.81 -13.76 9.85
C CYS A 299 -8.11 -14.24 11.28
N ILE A 300 -8.25 -13.31 12.22
CA ILE A 300 -8.79 -13.61 13.55
C ILE A 300 -10.31 -13.70 13.42
N LEU A 301 -10.83 -14.91 13.59
CA LEU A 301 -12.26 -15.18 13.55
C LEU A 301 -12.82 -15.23 14.97
N MET A 302 -13.96 -14.57 15.15
CA MET A 302 -14.65 -14.50 16.44
C MET A 302 -16.15 -14.67 16.28
N ASP A 303 -16.81 -15.11 17.35
CA ASP A 303 -18.26 -15.01 17.50
C ASP A 303 -18.62 -13.88 18.49
N ASN A 304 -19.84 -13.89 19.03
CA ASN A 304 -20.27 -12.85 19.99
C ASN A 304 -19.71 -13.08 21.42
N GLU A 305 -19.00 -14.18 21.67
CA GLU A 305 -18.52 -14.57 22.99
C GLU A 305 -17.00 -14.61 23.08
N LYS A 306 -16.32 -15.18 22.08
CA LYS A 306 -14.88 -15.47 22.11
C LYS A 306 -14.20 -15.44 20.75
N ILE A 307 -12.87 -15.42 20.79
CA ILE A 307 -12.01 -15.70 19.63
C ILE A 307 -11.99 -17.22 19.39
N LEU A 308 -12.06 -17.64 18.13
CA LEU A 308 -12.32 -19.04 17.78
C LEU A 308 -11.08 -19.82 17.36
N ASN A 309 -10.13 -19.17 16.69
CA ASN A 309 -9.11 -19.87 15.89
C ASN A 309 -7.67 -19.62 16.33
N THR A 310 -7.41 -18.64 17.19
CA THR A 310 -6.05 -18.22 17.52
C THR A 310 -6.00 -17.41 18.81
N GLU A 311 -4.82 -17.34 19.43
CA GLU A 311 -4.53 -16.36 20.46
C GLU A 311 -4.13 -15.02 19.83
N LEU A 312 -4.35 -13.92 20.55
CA LEU A 312 -3.89 -12.61 20.09
C LEU A 312 -2.36 -12.49 20.23
N ARG A 313 -1.72 -11.88 19.24
CA ARG A 313 -0.29 -11.50 19.28
C ARG A 313 -0.05 -10.35 20.24
N PHE A 314 -1.07 -9.50 20.41
CA PHE A 314 -1.09 -8.38 21.35
C PHE A 314 -2.45 -8.30 22.03
N ALA A 315 -2.49 -7.88 23.30
CA ALA A 315 -3.76 -7.68 24.00
C ALA A 315 -4.68 -6.66 23.27
N ASP A 316 -4.08 -5.71 22.56
CA ASP A 316 -4.70 -4.64 21.77
C ASP A 316 -4.56 -4.87 20.23
N GLU A 317 -4.47 -6.13 19.78
CA GLU A 317 -4.22 -6.47 18.36
C GLU A 317 -5.26 -5.86 17.39
N PHE A 318 -6.54 -5.74 17.79
CA PHE A 318 -7.57 -5.16 16.92
C PHE A 318 -7.37 -3.65 16.72
N ALA A 319 -6.99 -2.91 17.76
CA ALA A 319 -6.64 -1.49 17.65
C ALA A 319 -5.37 -1.28 16.83
N ARG A 320 -4.34 -2.13 17.02
CA ARG A 320 -3.11 -2.09 16.23
C ARG A 320 -3.35 -2.37 14.75
N HIS A 321 -4.24 -3.32 14.42
CA HIS A 321 -4.60 -3.58 13.04
C HIS A 321 -5.30 -2.38 12.39
N LYS A 322 -6.15 -1.66 13.13
CA LYS A 322 -6.76 -0.42 12.61
C LYS A 322 -5.75 0.72 12.43
N ILE A 323 -4.69 0.74 13.23
CA ILE A 323 -3.55 1.63 12.97
C ILE A 323 -2.85 1.21 11.67
N LEU A 324 -2.57 -0.09 11.48
CA LEU A 324 -1.99 -0.62 10.24
C LEU A 324 -2.79 -0.18 9.00
N ASP A 325 -4.12 -0.35 9.03
CA ASP A 325 -5.04 0.12 7.97
C ASP A 325 -4.87 1.62 7.69
N ILE A 326 -4.86 2.46 8.74
CA ILE A 326 -4.67 3.91 8.62
C ILE A 326 -3.31 4.25 8.01
N VAL A 327 -2.22 3.62 8.46
CA VAL A 327 -0.88 3.87 7.91
C VAL A 327 -0.86 3.60 6.41
N GLY A 328 -1.52 2.52 5.97
CA GLY A 328 -1.64 2.15 4.56
C GLY A 328 -2.48 3.11 3.73
N ASP A 329 -3.71 3.39 4.18
CA ASP A 329 -4.61 4.31 3.48
C ASP A 329 -4.01 5.71 3.33
N PHE A 330 -3.35 6.21 4.38
CA PHE A 330 -2.72 7.53 4.37
C PHE A 330 -1.63 7.66 3.30
N TYR A 331 -1.02 6.55 2.89
CA TYR A 331 -0.02 6.57 1.83
C TYR A 331 -0.59 6.88 0.45
N LEU A 332 -1.91 6.86 0.28
CA LEU A 332 -2.58 7.29 -0.95
C LEU A 332 -2.49 8.80 -1.21
N LEU A 333 -2.01 9.59 -0.24
CA LEU A 333 -1.54 10.97 -0.50
C LEU A 333 -0.20 11.02 -1.26
N GLY A 334 0.46 9.87 -1.46
CA GLY A 334 1.65 9.69 -2.29
C GLY A 334 2.95 10.23 -1.68
N ARG A 335 2.93 10.68 -0.42
CA ARG A 335 4.07 11.28 0.30
C ARG A 335 3.97 10.97 1.80
N PRO A 336 5.08 10.97 2.57
CA PRO A 336 5.05 10.79 4.01
C PRO A 336 4.34 11.96 4.65
N ILE A 337 3.65 11.70 5.75
CA ILE A 337 2.86 12.72 6.44
C ILE A 337 3.45 12.97 7.81
N ARG A 338 3.46 14.22 8.26
CA ARG A 338 3.81 14.60 9.61
C ARG A 338 2.59 15.24 10.29
N GLY A 339 2.11 14.58 11.34
CA GLY A 339 0.88 14.94 12.05
C GLY A 339 0.40 13.78 12.94
N MET A 340 -0.46 14.11 13.90
CA MET A 340 -1.04 13.14 14.83
C MET A 340 -2.47 12.82 14.44
N VAL A 341 -2.75 11.57 14.10
CA VAL A 341 -4.09 11.07 13.80
C VAL A 341 -4.73 10.58 15.09
N THR A 342 -5.98 10.97 15.35
CA THR A 342 -6.83 10.36 16.38
C THR A 342 -8.08 9.82 15.71
N ALA A 343 -8.27 8.51 15.80
CA ALA A 343 -9.37 7.77 15.21
C ALA A 343 -10.16 7.02 16.29
N ARG A 344 -11.49 7.02 16.17
CA ARG A 344 -12.38 6.27 17.04
C ARG A 344 -13.42 5.56 16.19
N MET A 345 -13.39 4.22 16.22
CA MET A 345 -14.39 3.38 15.54
C MET A 345 -14.53 3.65 14.03
N THR A 346 -13.46 4.04 13.35
CA THR A 346 -13.49 4.40 11.92
C THR A 346 -12.98 3.29 11.01
N GLY A 347 -13.30 3.38 9.71
CA GLY A 347 -12.78 2.46 8.70
C GLY A 347 -12.15 3.18 7.50
N HIS A 348 -11.88 2.42 6.44
CA HIS A 348 -11.29 2.95 5.20
C HIS A 348 -12.06 4.12 4.61
N SER A 349 -13.40 4.07 4.65
CA SER A 349 -14.25 5.17 4.15
C SER A 349 -13.98 6.50 4.86
N ASP A 350 -13.79 6.47 6.18
CA ASP A 350 -13.48 7.66 6.98
C ASP A 350 -12.05 8.14 6.73
N ASN A 351 -11.10 7.19 6.63
CA ASN A 351 -9.71 7.48 6.30
C ASN A 351 -9.63 8.24 4.97
N ILE A 352 -10.22 7.69 3.90
CA ILE A 352 -10.26 8.33 2.58
C ILE A 352 -11.00 9.68 2.62
N ALA A 353 -12.09 9.79 3.37
CA ALA A 353 -12.80 11.06 3.53
C ALA A 353 -11.90 12.13 4.18
N LEU A 354 -11.12 11.77 5.19
CA LEU A 354 -10.17 12.69 5.83
C LEU A 354 -9.05 13.08 4.87
N LEU A 355 -8.46 12.12 4.16
CA LEU A 355 -7.40 12.39 3.19
C LEU A 355 -7.87 13.33 2.07
N ARG A 356 -9.12 13.20 1.61
CA ARG A 356 -9.73 14.16 0.67
C ARG A 356 -9.87 15.56 1.26
N GLN A 357 -10.20 15.70 2.55
CA GLN A 357 -10.23 17.01 3.20
C GLN A 357 -8.84 17.64 3.31
N ILE A 358 -7.82 16.86 3.70
CA ILE A 358 -6.43 17.32 3.77
C ILE A 358 -5.99 17.82 2.40
N ARG A 359 -6.15 17.00 1.36
CA ARG A 359 -5.77 17.36 -0.01
C ARG A 359 -6.43 18.65 -0.48
N LYS A 360 -7.74 18.78 -0.25
CA LYS A 360 -8.49 19.99 -0.61
C LYS A 360 -8.04 21.21 0.20
N GLY A 361 -7.76 21.05 1.48
CA GLY A 361 -7.42 22.17 2.36
C GLY A 361 -5.97 22.64 2.27
N MET A 362 -5.09 21.80 1.75
CA MET A 362 -3.66 22.08 1.54
C MET A 362 -3.29 22.27 0.07
N ASP A 363 -4.26 22.20 -0.85
CA ASP A 363 -4.08 22.30 -2.31
C ASP A 363 -3.03 21.31 -2.87
N LEU A 364 -3.11 20.04 -2.49
CA LEU A 364 -2.18 18.96 -2.87
C LEU A 364 -2.50 18.23 -4.18
#